data_AF-A0A497BQ66-F1
#
_entry.id   AF-A0A497BQ66-F1
#
_cell.length_a   1.000
_cell.length_b   1.000
_cell.length_c   1.000
_cell.angle_alpha   90.00
_cell.angle_beta   90.00
_cell.angle_gamma   90.00
#
_symmetry.space_group_name_H-M   'P 1'
#
loop_
_entity.id
_entity.type
_entity.pdbx_description
1 polymer ?
#
loop_
_entity_poly.entity_id
_entity_poly.type
_entity_poly.pdbx_seq_one_letter_code
_entity_poly.pdbx_strand_id
1 'polypeptide(L)' 'MNETDKLRVLLPHWIEHNGEHASEFKKWAEKAEPAVREAILAAASLMDEATVRLREAQNLIGK' A
#
# COMPACT_ATOMS: atom_id res chain seq x y z
N MET A 1 -22.08 -9.92 -10.39
CA MET A 1 -21.29 -9.38 -9.27
C MET A 1 -21.58 -7.89 -9.20
N ASN A 2 -22.02 -7.38 -8.05
CA ASN A 2 -22.28 -5.93 -7.91
C ASN A 2 -20.96 -5.19 -7.58
N GLU A 3 -21.01 -3.86 -7.53
CA GLU A 3 -19.84 -3.02 -7.26
C GLU A 3 -19.20 -3.33 -5.89
N THR A 4 -20.01 -3.57 -4.86
CA THR A 4 -19.57 -3.96 -3.52
C THR A 4 -18.82 -5.30 -3.53
N ASP A 5 -19.34 -6.31 -4.23
CA ASP A 5 -18.69 -7.61 -4.36
C ASP A 5 -17.34 -7.49 -5.09
N LYS A 6 -17.25 -6.59 -6.09
CA LYS A 6 -15.97 -6.30 -6.76
C LYS A 6 -14.97 -5.67 -5.78
N LEU A 7 -15.41 -4.73 -4.93
CA LEU A 7 -14.56 -4.12 -3.91
C LEU A 7 -14.08 -5.13 -2.85
N ARG A 8 -14.89 -6.14 -2.50
CA ARG A 8 -14.48 -7.24 -1.61
C ARG A 8 -13.30 -8.05 -2.15
N VAL A 9 -13.13 -8.10 -3.46
CA VAL A 9 -11.98 -8.76 -4.12
C VAL A 9 -10.80 -7.79 -4.27
N LEU A 10 -11.06 -6.55 -4.68
CA LEU A 10 -10.02 -5.57 -4.98
C LEU A 10 -9.29 -5.07 -3.74
N LEU A 11 -9.99 -4.79 -2.64
CA LEU A 11 -9.37 -4.23 -1.43
C LEU A 11 -8.28 -5.13 -0.83
N PRO A 12 -8.51 -6.44 -0.59
CA PRO A 12 -7.44 -7.34 -0.15
C PRO A 12 -6.24 -7.34 -1.11
N HIS A 13 -6.50 -7.39 -2.42
CA HIS A 13 -5.46 -7.41 -3.44
C HIS A 13 -4.59 -6.14 -3.42
N TRP A 14 -5.21 -4.95 -3.34
CA TRP A 14 -4.45 -3.70 -3.23
C TRP A 14 -3.68 -3.58 -1.92
N ILE A 15 -4.26 -4.05 -0.80
CA ILE A 15 -3.57 -4.06 0.50
C ILE A 15 -2.30 -4.93 0.44
N GLU A 16 -2.39 -6.11 -0.17
CA GLU A 16 -1.25 -7.00 -0.37
C GLU A 16 -0.19 -6.34 -1.26
N HIS A 17 -0.60 -5.85 -2.42
CA HIS A 17 0.31 -5.25 -3.40
C HIS A 17 1.00 -3.99 -2.90
N ASN A 18 0.30 -3.14 -2.13
CA ASN A 18 0.91 -1.99 -1.48
C ASN A 18 2.03 -2.42 -0.52
N GLY A 19 1.83 -3.52 0.22
CA GLY A 19 2.84 -4.07 1.11
C GLY A 19 4.10 -4.56 0.36
N GLU A 20 3.90 -5.25 -0.78
CA GLU A 20 4.99 -5.67 -1.67
C GLU A 20 5.79 -4.47 -2.18
N HIS A 21 5.10 -3.44 -2.68
CA HIS A 21 5.74 -2.21 -3.16
C HIS A 21 6.48 -1.45 -2.06
N ALA A 22 5.86 -1.25 -0.89
CA ALA A 22 6.52 -0.56 0.22
C ALA A 22 7.80 -1.31 0.67
N SER A 23 7.76 -2.64 0.69
CA SER A 23 8.94 -3.47 0.99
C SER A 23 10.04 -3.33 -0.07
N GLU A 24 9.68 -3.37 -1.34
CA GLU A 24 10.62 -3.19 -2.45
C GLU A 24 11.25 -1.80 -2.46
N PHE A 25 10.46 -0.76 -2.20
CA PHE A 25 10.95 0.62 -2.09
C PHE A 25 12.00 0.74 -0.98
N LYS A 26 11.70 0.21 0.22
CA LYS A 26 12.64 0.21 1.35
C LYS A 26 13.96 -0.50 1.00
N LYS A 27 13.88 -1.66 0.33
CA LYS A 27 15.05 -2.43 -0.14
C LYS A 27 15.93 -1.65 -1.13
N TRP A 28 15.34 -0.84 -2.01
CA TRP A 28 16.11 -0.02 -2.96
C TRP A 28 16.61 1.28 -2.36
N ALA A 29 15.88 1.87 -1.41
CA ALA A 29 16.34 3.04 -0.66
C ALA A 29 17.66 2.76 0.07
N GLU A 30 17.86 1.54 0.59
CA GLU A 30 19.12 1.11 1.22
C GLU A 30 20.34 1.24 0.30
N LYS A 31 20.12 1.10 -1.02
CA LYS A 31 21.18 1.12 -2.06
C LYS A 31 21.32 2.48 -2.74
N ALA A 32 20.42 3.42 -2.44
CA ALA A 32 20.37 4.72 -3.09
C ALA A 32 21.26 5.76 -2.37
N GLU A 33 21.72 6.74 -3.15
CA GLU A 33 22.35 7.96 -2.64
C GLU A 33 21.40 8.73 -1.71
N PRO A 34 21.92 9.51 -0.73
CA PRO A 34 21.10 10.08 0.35
C PRO A 34 19.84 10.84 -0.10
N ALA A 35 19.96 11.75 -1.06
CA ALA A 35 18.81 12.54 -1.54
C ALA A 35 17.73 11.67 -2.21
N VAL A 36 18.11 10.61 -2.91
CA VAL A 36 17.18 9.67 -3.56
C VAL A 36 16.56 8.73 -2.53
N ARG A 37 17.36 8.27 -1.56
CA ARG A 37 16.91 7.42 -0.44
C ARG A 37 15.75 8.08 0.32
N GLU A 38 15.89 9.35 0.69
CA GLU A 38 14.85 10.07 1.44
C GLU A 38 13.52 10.11 0.68
N ALA A 39 13.57 10.42 -0.62
CA ALA A 39 12.38 10.45 -1.46
C ALA A 39 11.71 9.06 -1.60
N ILE A 40 12.50 7.99 -1.77
CA ILE A 40 11.97 6.61 -1.86
C ILE A 40 11.37 6.17 -0.52
N LEU A 41 11.99 6.49 0.61
CA LEU A 41 11.43 6.18 1.93
C LEU A 41 10.12 6.93 2.19
N ALA A 42 10.03 8.19 1.76
CA ALA A 42 8.78 8.95 1.83
C ALA A 42 7.67 8.29 1.00
N ALA A 43 7.97 7.82 -0.21
CA ALA A 43 7.02 7.08 -1.03
C ALA A 43 6.57 5.77 -0.36
N ALA A 44 7.47 5.05 0.29
CA ALA A 44 7.12 3.84 1.04
C ALA A 44 6.19 4.13 2.23
N SER A 45 6.43 5.24 2.94
CA SER A 45 5.54 5.69 4.03
C SER A 45 4.13 6.01 3.53
N LEU A 46 4.02 6.73 2.40
CA LEU A 46 2.71 7.03 1.80
C LEU A 46 1.97 5.77 1.37
N MET A 47 2.69 4.74 0.90
CA MET A 47 2.11 3.44 0.56
C MET A 47 1.56 2.71 1.80
N ASP A 48 2.31 2.76 2.91
CA ASP A 48 1.87 2.20 4.20
C ASP A 48 0.60 2.95 4.70
N GLU A 49 0.56 4.28 4.61
CA GLU A 49 -0.62 5.08 4.97
C GLU A 49 -1.84 4.77 4.09
N ALA A 50 -1.65 4.62 2.78
CA ALA A 50 -2.71 4.20 1.86
C ALA A 50 -3.27 2.84 2.28
N THR A 51 -2.40 1.90 2.66
CA THR A 51 -2.80 0.57 3.16
C THR A 51 -3.68 0.66 4.40
N VAL A 52 -3.37 1.56 5.35
CA VAL A 52 -4.23 1.79 6.53
C VAL A 52 -5.65 2.20 6.10
N ARG A 53 -5.77 3.17 5.19
CA ARG A 53 -7.07 3.65 4.70
C ARG A 53 -7.83 2.58 3.90
N LEU A 54 -7.12 1.73 3.15
CA LEU A 54 -7.75 0.60 2.45
C LEU A 54 -8.28 -0.46 3.42
N ARG A 55 -7.58 -0.72 4.54
CA ARG A 55 -8.07 -1.61 5.61
C ARG A 55 -9.32 -1.03 6.29
N GLU A 56 -9.37 0.27 6.51
CA GLU A 56 -10.58 0.94 7.00
C GLU A 56 -11.75 0.72 6.04
N ALA A 57 -11.55 0.95 4.74
CA ALA A 57 -12.57 0.68 3.72
C ALA A 57 -13.02 -0.79 3.69
N GLN A 58 -12.08 -1.72 3.79
CA GLN A 58 -12.36 -3.16 3.85
C GLN A 58 -13.24 -3.51 5.06
N ASN A 59 -12.95 -2.95 6.23
CA ASN A 59 -13.74 -3.14 7.45
C ASN A 59 -15.16 -2.55 7.33
N LEU A 60 -15.35 -1.46 6.58
CA LEU A 60 -16.66 -0.86 6.35
C LEU A 60 -17.55 -1.70 5.43
N ILE A 61 -16.97 -2.44 4.48
CA ILE A 61 -17.70 -3.32 3.55
C ILE A 61 -18.04 -4.69 4.17
N GLY A 62 -17.28 -5.08 5.20
CA GLY A 62 -17.51 -6.30 5.98
C GLY A 62 -18.54 -6.14 7.10
N LYS A 63 -19.01 -4.92 7.40
CA LYS A 63 -20.17 -4.64 8.26
C LYS A 63 -21.44 -4.68 7.43
#